data_AF-A0A2N9NLI1-F1
#
_entry.id   AF-A0A2N9NLI1-F1
#
_cell.length_a   1.000
_cell.length_b   1.000
_cell.length_c   1.000
_cell.angle_alpha   90.00
_cell.angle_beta   90.00
_cell.angle_gamma   90.00
#
_symmetry.space_group_name_H-M   'P 1'
#
loop_
_entity.id
_entity.type
_entity.pdbx_description
1 polymer ?
#
loop_
_entity_poly.entity_id
_entity_poly.type
_entity_poly.pdbx_seq_one_letter_code
_entity_poly.pdbx_strand_id
1 'polypeptide(L)'
;MKMQKGRDGVALYHVVLAHEDFDGTALNLLKLIQLVQRTCPGQKRFLYLDIEGHRNASGGFDADMLEVQTRFINEFLLQFLSRIVLPLATIENPHAQKDEIPDELHIIAIDRSPGDEPPEGAGRKPI
;
A
#
# COMPACT_ATOMS: atom_id res chain seq x y z
N MET A 1 8.41 -20.67 -6.45
CA MET A 1 8.63 -19.63 -5.40
C MET A 1 9.78 -20.10 -4.52
N LYS A 2 10.90 -19.37 -4.47
CA LYS A 2 12.06 -19.71 -3.62
C LYS A 2 12.04 -18.81 -2.39
N MET A 3 11.93 -19.38 -1.20
CA MET A 3 12.05 -18.67 0.07
C MET A 3 13.45 -18.90 0.63
N GLN A 4 14.28 -17.86 0.73
CA GLN A 4 15.54 -17.91 1.48
C GLN A 4 15.31 -17.38 2.90
N LYS A 5 15.66 -18.18 3.91
CA LYS A 5 15.50 -17.84 5.33
C LYS A 5 16.69 -16.98 5.78
N GLY A 6 16.58 -15.66 5.64
CA GLY A 6 17.52 -14.69 6.22
C GLY A 6 17.20 -14.41 7.69
N ARG A 7 18.22 -14.16 8.53
CA ARG A 7 18.06 -13.94 9.99
C ARG A 7 17.32 -12.66 10.38
N ASP A 8 17.00 -11.80 9.41
CA ASP A 8 16.50 -10.44 9.66
C ASP A 8 14.98 -10.28 9.40
N GLY A 9 14.33 -11.27 8.79
CA GLY A 9 12.91 -11.26 8.45
C GLY A 9 12.62 -11.89 7.07
N VAL A 10 11.36 -11.77 6.63
CA VAL A 10 10.88 -12.25 5.33
C VAL A 10 10.68 -11.07 4.39
N ALA A 11 11.28 -11.15 3.20
CA ALA A 11 11.03 -10.20 2.13
C ALA A 11 9.81 -10.64 1.31
N LEU A 12 8.85 -9.72 1.16
CA LEU A 12 7.66 -9.83 0.33
C LEU A 12 7.92 -8.98 -0.90
N TYR A 13 7.90 -9.58 -2.09
CA TYR A 13 8.05 -8.86 -3.35
C TYR A 13 6.78 -9.00 -4.17
N HIS A 14 6.24 -7.87 -4.63
CA HIS A 14 5.07 -7.83 -5.50
C HIS A 14 5.28 -6.76 -6.58
N VAL A 15 4.93 -7.11 -7.81
CA VAL A 15 4.88 -6.17 -8.93
C VAL A 15 3.42 -6.01 -9.27
N VAL A 16 2.91 -4.78 -9.20
CA VAL A 16 1.57 -4.45 -9.68
C VAL A 16 1.63 -4.36 -11.20
N LEU A 17 0.86 -5.21 -11.86
CA LEU A 17 0.78 -5.30 -13.31
C LEU A 17 -0.29 -4.35 -13.85
N ALA A 18 -0.12 -3.88 -15.08
CA ALA A 18 -0.99 -2.88 -15.72
C ALA A 18 -2.49 -3.21 -15.81
N HIS A 19 -2.90 -4.45 -15.51
CA HIS A 19 -4.30 -4.88 -15.50
C HIS A 19 -4.90 -4.94 -14.08
N GLU A 20 -4.10 -4.71 -13.04
CA GLU A 20 -4.57 -4.66 -11.66
C GLU A 20 -5.11 -3.27 -11.35
N ASP A 21 -6.25 -3.20 -10.67
CA ASP A 21 -6.81 -1.96 -10.15
C ASP A 21 -6.44 -1.81 -8.66
N PHE A 22 -6.96 -0.76 -8.02
CA PHE A 22 -6.80 -0.54 -6.59
C PHE A 22 -7.23 -1.78 -5.77
N ASP A 23 -8.46 -2.28 -5.99
CA ASP A 23 -9.05 -3.37 -5.22
C ASP A 23 -8.25 -4.68 -5.36
N GLY A 24 -7.90 -5.04 -6.59
CA GLY A 24 -7.09 -6.21 -6.91
C GLY A 24 -5.73 -6.13 -6.22
N THR A 25 -5.06 -4.99 -6.32
CA THR A 25 -3.77 -4.76 -5.68
C THR A 25 -3.86 -4.87 -4.15
N ALA A 26 -4.86 -4.21 -3.54
CA ALA A 26 -5.06 -4.22 -2.10
C ALA A 26 -5.31 -5.64 -1.54
N LEU A 27 -6.14 -6.42 -2.24
CA LEU A 27 -6.42 -7.81 -1.89
C LEU A 27 -5.19 -8.71 -2.07
N ASN A 28 -4.42 -8.53 -3.13
CA ASN A 28 -3.20 -9.30 -3.39
C ASN A 28 -2.15 -9.06 -2.30
N LEU A 29 -1.96 -7.79 -1.89
CA LEU A 29 -1.07 -7.43 -0.80
C LEU A 29 -1.49 -8.06 0.54
N LEU A 30 -2.78 -8.00 0.89
CA LEU A 30 -3.26 -8.64 2.13
C LEU A 30 -3.02 -10.16 2.10
N LYS A 31 -3.36 -10.83 1.00
CA LYS A 31 -3.14 -12.28 0.83
C LYS A 31 -1.67 -12.65 0.96
N LEU A 32 -0.76 -11.84 0.44
CA LEU A 32 0.68 -12.07 0.55
C LEU A 32 1.14 -12.00 2.01
N ILE A 33 0.66 -11.02 2.77
CA ILE A 33 0.95 -10.87 4.21
C ILE A 33 0.37 -12.03 5.02
N GLN A 34 -0.87 -12.43 4.75
CA GLN A 34 -1.52 -13.59 5.38
C GLN A 34 -0.71 -14.89 5.12
N LEU A 35 -0.29 -15.11 3.87
CA LEU A 35 0.51 -16.27 3.48
C LEU A 35 1.85 -16.30 4.24
N VAL A 36 2.54 -15.16 4.33
CA VAL A 36 3.81 -15.08 5.07
C VAL A 36 3.58 -15.31 6.55
N GLN A 37 2.54 -14.72 7.15
CA GLN A 37 2.25 -14.95 8.57
C GLN A 37 1.95 -16.42 8.87
N ARG A 38 1.25 -17.13 7.98
CA ARG A 38 0.96 -18.56 8.12
C ARG A 38 2.20 -19.44 7.99
N THR A 39 3.11 -19.08 7.08
CA THR A 39 4.31 -19.90 6.77
C THR A 39 5.53 -19.53 7.64
N CYS A 40 5.56 -18.32 8.17
CA CYS A 40 6.67 -17.71 8.89
C CYS A 40 6.15 -16.85 10.07
N PRO A 41 5.44 -17.44 11.04
CA PRO A 41 4.72 -16.69 12.07
C PRO A 41 5.65 -15.80 12.90
N GLY A 42 5.27 -14.53 13.04
CA GLY A 42 5.95 -13.54 13.89
C GLY A 42 7.32 -13.07 13.38
N GLN A 43 7.76 -13.53 12.21
CA GLN A 43 8.95 -12.98 11.58
C GLN A 43 8.65 -11.58 11.04
N LYS A 44 9.63 -10.67 11.16
CA LYS A 44 9.55 -9.33 10.57
C LYS A 44 9.25 -9.44 9.07
N ARG A 45 8.36 -8.60 8.57
CA ARG A 45 7.94 -8.58 7.16
C ARG A 45 8.39 -7.29 6.49
N PHE A 46 9.04 -7.41 5.35
CA PHE A 46 9.52 -6.28 4.55
C PHE A 46 8.90 -6.35 3.16
N LEU A 47 8.05 -5.38 2.83
CA LEU A 47 7.40 -5.31 1.52
C LEU A 47 8.24 -4.49 0.55
N TYR A 48 8.42 -5.00 -0.66
CA TYR A 48 9.00 -4.32 -1.81
C TYR A 48 7.96 -4.35 -2.92
N LEU A 49 7.46 -3.19 -3.27
CA LEU A 49 6.44 -3.02 -4.30
C LEU A 49 7.07 -2.34 -5.51
N ASP A 50 6.92 -2.96 -6.67
CA ASP A 50 7.15 -2.29 -7.97
C ASP A 50 5.82 -2.15 -8.70
N ILE A 51 5.73 -1.18 -9.61
CA ILE A 51 4.52 -0.90 -10.37
C ILE A 51 4.88 -0.76 -11.84
N GLU A 52 4.39 -1.70 -12.64
CA GLU A 52 4.55 -1.74 -14.09
C GLU A 52 3.31 -1.14 -14.77
N GLY A 53 3.52 -0.19 -15.70
CA GLY A 53 2.40 0.56 -16.27
C GLY A 53 1.85 1.56 -15.27
N HIS A 54 0.53 1.78 -15.24
CA HIS A 54 -0.12 2.75 -14.35
C HIS A 54 0.48 4.14 -14.42
N ARG A 55 0.39 4.76 -15.60
CA ARG A 55 0.85 6.12 -15.83
C ARG A 55 -0.27 6.97 -16.41
N ASN A 56 -0.42 8.17 -15.87
CA ASN A 56 -1.28 9.19 -16.43
C ASN A 56 -0.58 9.94 -17.59
N ALA A 57 -1.29 10.81 -18.29
CA ALA A 57 -0.77 11.57 -19.43
C ALA A 57 0.43 12.47 -19.09
N SER A 58 0.60 12.84 -17.82
CA SER A 58 1.72 13.65 -17.31
C SER A 58 2.92 12.79 -16.89
N GLY A 59 2.85 11.47 -17.07
CA GLY A 59 3.92 10.52 -16.70
C GLY A 59 3.99 10.18 -15.21
N GLY A 60 3.07 10.69 -14.38
CA GLY A 60 2.91 10.27 -12.98
C GLY A 60 2.10 8.98 -12.86
N PHE A 61 2.00 8.42 -11.65
CA PHE A 61 1.08 7.30 -11.40
C PHE A 61 -0.38 7.71 -11.64
N ASP A 62 -1.22 6.76 -12.07
CA ASP A 62 -2.66 6.97 -12.12
C ASP A 62 -3.26 7.07 -10.70
N ALA A 63 -4.56 7.37 -10.62
CA ALA A 63 -5.23 7.63 -9.34
C ALA A 63 -5.14 6.42 -8.40
N ASP A 64 -5.42 5.22 -8.91
CA ASP A 64 -5.38 3.97 -8.16
C ASP A 64 -3.99 3.71 -7.56
N MET A 65 -2.94 3.78 -8.38
CA MET A 65 -1.59 3.50 -7.89
C MET A 65 -1.03 4.61 -7.01
N LEU A 66 -1.52 5.83 -7.17
CA LEU A 66 -1.22 6.90 -6.22
C LEU A 66 -1.91 6.64 -4.87
N GLU A 67 -3.17 6.20 -4.88
CA GLU A 67 -3.93 5.89 -3.67
C GLU A 67 -3.34 4.69 -2.91
N VAL A 68 -2.93 3.62 -3.61
CA VAL A 68 -2.22 2.49 -3.02
C VAL A 68 -0.99 2.98 -2.24
N GLN A 69 -0.13 3.76 -2.91
CA GLN A 69 1.16 4.20 -2.36
C GLN A 69 1.04 5.24 -1.25
N THR A 70 0.07 6.15 -1.34
CA THR A 70 -0.01 7.30 -0.42
C THR A 70 -0.98 7.08 0.74
N ARG A 71 -2.07 6.33 0.53
CA ARG A 71 -3.13 6.15 1.53
C ARG A 71 -3.24 4.73 2.03
N PHE A 72 -3.61 3.78 1.18
CA PHE A 72 -3.89 2.40 1.62
C PHE A 72 -2.71 1.78 2.38
N ILE A 73 -1.50 1.95 1.85
CA ILE A 73 -0.30 1.43 2.50
C ILE A 73 -0.09 2.05 3.89
N ASN A 74 -0.17 3.38 4.01
CA ASN A 74 0.10 4.08 5.26
C ASN A 74 -1.01 3.90 6.30
N GLU A 75 -2.27 4.02 5.87
CA GLU A 75 -3.45 4.05 6.74
C GLU A 75 -3.89 2.63 7.16
N PHE A 76 -3.62 1.60 6.35
CA PHE A 76 -4.08 0.24 6.61
C PHE A 76 -2.95 -0.78 6.68
N LEU A 77 -2.11 -0.88 5.66
CA LEU A 77 -1.21 -2.03 5.48
C LEU A 77 0.03 -1.99 6.39
N LEU A 78 0.56 -0.80 6.67
CA LEU A 78 1.84 -0.58 7.36
C LEU A 78 1.89 -1.26 8.73
N GLN A 79 0.78 -1.30 9.46
CA GLN A 79 0.72 -1.91 10.79
C GLN A 79 1.10 -3.40 10.80
N PHE A 80 1.03 -4.09 9.67
CA PHE A 80 1.34 -5.52 9.54
C PHE A 80 2.76 -5.78 9.00
N LEU A 81 3.49 -4.72 8.69
CA LEU A 81 4.82 -4.77 8.07
C LEU A 81 5.82 -4.06 8.98
N SER A 82 7.09 -4.43 8.89
CA SER A 82 8.17 -3.72 9.58
C SER A 82 8.73 -2.58 8.72
N ARG A 83 8.81 -2.79 7.40
CA ARG A 83 9.26 -1.80 6.42
C ARG A 83 8.56 -2.02 5.09
N ILE A 84 8.39 -0.94 4.33
CA ILE A 84 7.86 -0.94 2.97
C ILE A 84 8.78 -0.11 2.07
N VAL A 85 9.11 -0.63 0.90
CA VAL A 85 9.80 0.08 -0.19
C VAL A 85 8.83 0.18 -1.36
N LEU A 86 8.52 1.41 -1.74
CA LEU A 86 7.59 1.77 -2.82
C LEU A 86 8.35 2.58 -3.88
N PRO A 87 7.82 2.70 -5.10
CA PRO A 87 8.39 3.59 -6.11
C PRO A 87 8.50 5.04 -5.65
N LEU A 88 7.53 5.53 -4.86
CA LEU A 88 7.50 6.92 -4.38
C LEU A 88 8.19 7.14 -3.02
N ALA A 89 8.41 6.09 -2.21
CA ALA A 89 8.91 6.27 -0.85
C ALA A 89 9.44 4.97 -0.23
N THR A 90 10.27 5.09 0.80
CA THR A 90 10.55 4.01 1.75
C THR A 90 9.98 4.40 3.11
N ILE A 91 9.23 3.50 3.73
CA ILE A 91 8.49 3.74 4.97
C ILE A 91 8.88 2.68 5.99
N GLU A 92 9.34 3.12 7.16
CA GLU A 92 9.52 2.26 8.33
C GLU A 92 8.21 2.27 9.13
N ASN A 93 7.82 1.13 9.69
CA ASN A 93 6.73 1.12 10.64
C ASN A 93 7.23 1.73 11.97
N PRO A 94 6.64 2.85 12.43
CA PRO A 94 7.06 3.47 13.70
C PRO A 94 6.66 2.63 14.93
N HIS A 95 5.87 1.57 14.74
CA HIS A 95 5.38 0.68 15.77
C HIS A 95 5.87 -0.76 15.54
N ALA A 96 5.68 -1.62 16.54
CA ALA A 96 5.83 -3.06 16.35
C ALA A 96 4.80 -3.55 15.31
N GLN A 97 5.23 -4.42 14.40
CA GLN A 97 4.30 -5.04 13.45
C GLN A 97 3.25 -5.87 14.22
N LYS A 98 2.02 -5.90 13.72
CA LYS A 98 0.95 -6.76 14.22
C LYS A 98 0.94 -8.08 13.49
N ASP A 99 0.83 -9.17 14.23
CA ASP A 99 0.79 -10.53 13.71
C ASP A 99 -0.64 -11.06 13.52
N GLU A 100 -1.63 -10.39 14.13
CA GLU A 100 -3.05 -10.62 13.88
C GLU A 100 -3.45 -9.90 12.60
N ILE A 101 -3.59 -10.68 11.51
CA ILE A 101 -3.91 -10.17 10.17
C ILE A 101 -5.39 -10.42 9.92
N PRO A 102 -6.16 -9.41 9.46
CA PRO A 102 -7.57 -9.61 9.15
C PRO A 102 -7.72 -10.67 8.06
N ASP A 103 -8.73 -11.53 8.19
CA ASP A 103 -9.03 -12.57 7.21
C ASP A 103 -9.63 -11.99 5.92
N GLU A 104 -10.39 -10.91 6.05
CA GLU A 104 -11.11 -10.24 4.96
C GLU A 104 -10.79 -8.75 4.90
N LEU A 105 -10.85 -8.19 3.69
CA LEU A 105 -10.76 -6.75 3.43
C LEU A 105 -12.05 -6.30 2.77
N HIS A 106 -12.71 -5.31 3.38
CA HIS A 106 -13.88 -4.67 2.81
C HIS A 106 -13.49 -3.27 2.32
N ILE A 107 -13.51 -3.08 1.01
CA ILE A 107 -13.26 -1.79 0.36
C ILE A 107 -14.62 -1.15 0.11
N ILE A 108 -14.78 0.09 0.58
CA ILE A 108 -16.02 0.84 0.45
C ILE A 108 -15.68 2.11 -0.31
N ALA A 109 -16.25 2.25 -1.52
CA ALA A 109 -16.17 3.50 -2.25
C ALA A 109 -17.03 4.55 -1.52
N ILE A 110 -16.38 5.56 -0.95
CA ILE A 110 -17.08 6.74 -0.47
C ILE A 110 -17.28 7.63 -1.68
N ASP A 111 -18.50 7.66 -2.20
CA ASP A 111 -18.89 8.66 -3.19
C ASP A 111 -18.86 10.03 -2.50
N ARG A 112 -17.71 10.71 -2.57
CA ARG A 112 -17.62 12.11 -2.16
C ARG A 112 -18.46 12.89 -3.15
N SER A 113 -19.66 13.25 -2.72
CA SER A 113 -20.51 14.15 -3.47
C SER A 113 -19.71 15.42 -3.83
N PRO A 114 -19.91 16.01 -5.03
CA PRO A 114 -19.13 17.16 -5.53
C PRO A 114 -19.20 18.46 -4.68
N GLY A 115 -19.70 18.41 -3.44
CA GLY A 115 -19.76 19.52 -2.50
C GLY A 115 -18.65 19.54 -1.43
N ASP A 116 -17.78 18.53 -1.39
CA ASP A 116 -16.68 18.44 -0.39
C ASP A 116 -15.36 19.06 -0.88
N GLU A 117 -15.33 19.69 -2.06
CA GLU A 117 -14.18 20.49 -2.47
C GLU A 117 -14.11 21.78 -1.62
N PRO A 118 -12.95 22.10 -1.00
CA PRO A 118 -12.78 23.41 -0.39
C PRO A 118 -12.96 24.47 -1.49
N PRO A 119 -13.66 25.58 -1.21
CA PRO A 119 -14.01 26.55 -2.25
C PRO A 119 -12.75 27.04 -2.96
N GLU A 120 -12.70 26.81 -4.27
CA GLU A 120 -11.71 27.44 -5.15
C GLU A 120 -11.81 28.96 -4.97
N GLY A 121 -10.76 29.56 -4.42
CA GLY A 121 -10.68 31.01 -4.24
C GLY A 121 -10.72 31.53 -2.80
N ALA A 122 -10.28 30.76 -1.79
CA ALA A 122 -9.84 31.35 -0.52
C ALA A 122 -8.58 32.22 -0.77
N GLY A 123 -8.84 33.45 -1.22
CA GLY A 123 -7.85 34.40 -1.68
C GLY A 123 -6.74 34.61 -0.65
N ARG A 124 -5.50 34.61 -1.16
CA ARG A 124 -4.39 35.29 -0.48
C ARG A 124 -4.85 36.71 -0.18
N LYS A 125 -5.07 37.05 1.09
CA LYS A 125 -5.05 38.45 1.51
C LYS A 125 -3.63 38.96 1.29
N PRO A 126 -3.41 39.99 0.45
CA PRO A 126 -2.10 40.62 0.38
C PRO A 126 -1.81 41.27 1.73
N ILE A 127 -0.56 41.14 2.17
CA ILE A 127 0.04 41.86 3.30
C ILE A 127 0.49 43.23 2.77
#